data_AF-A0AAU6A3L3-F1
#
_entry.id   AF-A0AAU6A3L3-F1
#
_cell.length_a   1.000
_cell.length_b   1.000
_cell.length_c   1.000
_cell.angle_alpha   90.00
_cell.angle_beta   90.00
_cell.angle_gamma   90.00
#
_symmetry.space_group_name_H-M   'P 1'
#
loop_
_entity.id
_entity.type
_entity.pdbx_description
1 polymer ?
#
loop_
_entity_poly.entity_id
_entity_poly.type
_entity_poly.pdbx_seq_one_letter_code
_entity_poly.pdbx_strand_id
1 'polypeptide(L)'
;MHTYLFVDGLDVVARSDSRMASLDPRRLLRPGGPLYPTDMPCKVDVAAQEQPEPGPGRLTIWVRLQGETVIWSDLMYPGLDGRVIEEVRFHLEQYLGEVERVYAALKDQLVIPPSEPG
;
A
#
# COMPACT_ATOMS: atom_id res chain seq x y z
N MET A 1 2.23 1.93 -15.16
CA MET A 1 3.20 1.29 -14.26
C MET A 1 2.38 0.69 -13.13
N HIS A 2 2.19 -0.63 -13.14
CA HIS A 2 1.49 -1.32 -12.06
C HIS A 2 2.35 -1.22 -10.81
N THR A 3 1.81 -0.61 -9.76
CA THR A 3 2.50 -0.59 -8.47
C THR A 3 1.99 -1.76 -7.64
N TYR A 4 2.92 -2.47 -7.03
CA TYR A 4 2.64 -3.60 -6.16
C TYR A 4 2.68 -3.15 -4.69
N LEU A 5 1.82 -3.73 -3.85
CA LEU A 5 1.83 -3.47 -2.42
C LEU A 5 2.24 -4.73 -1.69
N PHE A 6 3.51 -4.80 -1.27
CA PHE A 6 4.05 -6.00 -0.65
C PHE A 6 3.96 -5.95 0.89
N VAL A 7 3.42 -7.02 1.48
CA VAL A 7 3.50 -7.31 2.92
C VAL A 7 4.07 -8.73 3.08
N ASP A 8 5.18 -8.87 3.81
CA ASP A 8 5.92 -10.15 3.94
C ASP A 8 6.24 -10.81 2.59
N GLY A 9 6.56 -10.00 1.58
CA GLY A 9 6.84 -10.47 0.21
C GLY A 9 5.61 -10.88 -0.61
N LEU A 10 4.40 -10.70 -0.08
CA LEU A 10 3.14 -10.96 -0.77
C LEU A 10 2.55 -9.69 -1.35
N ASP A 11 2.23 -9.69 -2.64
CA ASP A 11 1.45 -8.60 -3.23
C ASP A 11 0.00 -8.70 -2.76
N VAL A 12 -0.35 -7.85 -1.80
CA VAL A 12 -1.67 -7.78 -1.18
C VAL A 12 -2.75 -7.54 -2.23
N VAL A 13 -2.50 -6.68 -3.22
CA VAL A 13 -3.50 -6.31 -4.22
C VAL A 13 -3.83 -7.51 -5.11
N ALA A 14 -2.82 -8.14 -5.71
CA ALA A 14 -3.03 -9.31 -6.57
C ALA A 14 -3.60 -10.52 -5.82
N ARG A 15 -3.32 -10.64 -4.51
CA ARG A 15 -3.86 -11.72 -3.66
C ARG A 15 -5.30 -11.47 -3.24
N SER A 16 -5.72 -10.23 -3.05
CA SER A 16 -7.12 -9.88 -2.77
C SER A 16 -8.00 -9.99 -4.02
N ASP A 17 -7.59 -9.39 -5.13
CA ASP A 17 -8.25 -9.52 -6.43
C ASP A 17 -7.25 -9.20 -7.55
N SER A 18 -6.91 -10.20 -8.36
CA SER A 18 -5.94 -10.06 -9.45
C SER A 18 -6.34 -9.08 -10.56
N ARG A 19 -7.60 -8.57 -10.53
CA ARG A 19 -8.11 -7.57 -11.48
C ARG A 19 -7.91 -6.13 -10.98
N MET A 20 -7.41 -5.95 -9.76
CA MET A 20 -7.17 -4.63 -9.17
C MET A 20 -5.74 -4.16 -9.41
N ALA A 21 -5.59 -2.85 -9.53
CA ALA A 21 -4.29 -2.19 -9.53
C ALA A 21 -4.17 -1.26 -8.34
N SER A 22 -2.98 -1.23 -7.74
CA SER A 22 -2.68 -0.31 -6.66
C SER A 22 -2.90 1.14 -7.10
N LEU A 23 -3.46 1.96 -6.22
CA LEU A 23 -3.60 3.39 -6.45
C LEU A 23 -2.22 4.07 -6.50
N ASP A 24 -2.17 5.29 -7.04
CA ASP A 24 -0.93 6.05 -7.17
C ASP A 24 -0.16 6.10 -5.83
N PRO A 25 1.02 5.45 -5.75
CA PRO A 25 1.80 5.34 -4.53
C PRO A 25 2.20 6.70 -3.98
N ARG A 26 2.36 7.71 -4.84
CA ARG A 26 2.70 9.08 -4.44
C ARG A 26 1.57 9.72 -3.63
N ARG A 27 0.33 9.32 -3.87
CA ARG A 27 -0.82 9.78 -3.09
C ARG A 27 -0.95 9.04 -1.78
N LEU A 28 -0.63 7.74 -1.78
CA LEU A 28 -0.75 6.86 -0.60
C LEU A 28 0.37 7.11 0.43
N LEU A 29 1.62 7.20 -0.03
CA LEU A 29 2.84 7.15 0.78
C LEU A 29 3.44 8.50 1.12
N ARG A 30 2.87 9.61 0.62
CA ARG A 30 3.36 10.95 0.98
C ARG A 30 3.32 11.13 2.51
N PRO A 31 4.23 11.90 3.10
CA PRO A 31 4.13 12.29 4.52
C PRO A 31 2.75 12.87 4.83
N GLY A 32 2.09 12.37 5.89
CA GLY A 32 0.71 12.71 6.23
C GLY A 32 -0.35 12.21 5.24
N GLY A 33 0.01 11.30 4.33
CA GLY A 33 -0.88 10.64 3.39
C GLY A 33 -1.73 9.54 4.05
N PRO A 34 -2.59 8.87 3.27
CA PRO A 34 -3.52 7.86 3.76
C PRO A 34 -2.86 6.70 4.52
N LEU A 35 -1.66 6.28 4.11
CA LEU A 35 -0.92 5.21 4.80
C LEU A 35 -0.10 5.71 5.99
N TYR A 36 -0.08 7.01 6.27
CA TYR A 36 0.61 7.53 7.45
C TYR A 36 -0.20 7.16 8.70
N PRO A 37 0.38 6.42 9.66
CA PRO A 37 -0.38 5.85 10.77
C PRO A 37 -0.74 6.94 11.78
N THR A 38 -1.98 6.89 12.28
CA THR A 38 -2.45 7.75 13.38
C THR A 38 -3.19 6.90 14.40
N ASP A 39 -3.31 7.38 15.64
CA ASP A 39 -4.04 6.66 16.69
C ASP A 39 -5.53 6.46 16.34
N MET A 40 -6.09 7.35 15.51
CA MET A 40 -7.44 7.19 14.99
C MET A 40 -7.44 6.27 13.77
N PRO A 41 -8.22 5.16 13.78
CA PRO A 41 -8.31 4.27 12.63
C PRO A 41 -8.77 5.02 11.38
N CYS A 42 -8.00 4.88 10.30
CA CYS A 42 -8.26 5.48 9.01
C CYS A 42 -8.56 4.40 7.98
N LYS A 43 -9.61 4.62 7.19
CA LYS A 43 -9.99 3.73 6.08
C LYS A 43 -9.28 4.19 4.80
N VAL A 44 -8.49 3.31 4.18
CA VAL A 44 -7.58 3.64 3.08
C VAL A 44 -7.86 2.77 1.88
N ASP A 45 -8.23 3.40 0.76
CA ASP A 45 -8.28 2.70 -0.52
C ASP A 45 -6.85 2.45 -1.01
N VAL A 46 -6.49 1.19 -1.22
CA VAL A 46 -5.15 0.80 -1.68
C VAL A 46 -5.14 0.35 -3.13
N ALA A 47 -6.28 -0.12 -3.64
CA ALA A 47 -6.41 -0.52 -5.03
C ALA A 47 -7.79 -0.17 -5.58
N ALA A 48 -7.87 -0.06 -6.91
CA ALA A 48 -9.12 0.05 -7.63
C ALA A 48 -9.13 -0.92 -8.81
N GLN A 49 -10.33 -1.34 -9.21
CA GLN A 49 -10.51 -2.20 -10.38
C GLN A 49 -10.16 -1.42 -11.65
N GLU A 50 -9.35 -2.01 -12.53
CA GLU A 50 -8.99 -1.38 -13.82
C GLU A 50 -10.05 -1.60 -14.91
N GLN A 51 -10.92 -2.60 -14.74
CA GLN A 51 -11.88 -3.04 -15.76
C GLN A 51 -13.32 -3.04 -15.22
N PRO A 52 -14.35 -2.82 -16.08
CA PRO A 52 -15.75 -2.63 -15.68
C PRO A 52 -16.51 -3.92 -15.27
N GLU A 53 -15.81 -4.99 -14.89
CA GLU A 53 -16.41 -6.27 -14.50
C GLU A 53 -17.12 -6.18 -13.13
N PRO A 54 -18.21 -6.92 -12.89
CA PRO A 54 -18.88 -6.92 -11.59
C PRO A 54 -17.92 -7.36 -10.47
N GLY A 55 -17.72 -6.47 -9.49
CA GLY A 55 -16.84 -6.66 -8.34
C GLY A 55 -16.82 -5.42 -7.45
N PRO A 56 -16.25 -5.50 -6.23
CA PRO A 56 -15.99 -4.32 -5.44
C PRO A 56 -15.03 -3.41 -6.22
N GLY A 57 -15.44 -2.18 -6.53
CA GLY A 57 -14.62 -1.27 -7.35
C GLY A 57 -13.32 -0.81 -6.69
N ARG A 58 -13.13 -1.10 -5.39
CA ARG A 58 -11.99 -0.67 -4.57
C ARG A 58 -11.61 -1.75 -3.55
N LEU A 59 -10.31 -1.91 -3.32
CA LEU A 59 -9.76 -2.59 -2.16
C LEU A 59 -9.46 -1.55 -1.09
N THR A 60 -10.06 -1.74 0.08
CA THR A 60 -9.93 -0.80 1.18
C THR A 60 -9.45 -1.53 2.43
N ILE A 61 -8.52 -0.93 3.15
CA ILE A 61 -7.97 -1.45 4.40
C ILE A 61 -8.15 -0.45 5.52
N TRP A 62 -8.09 -0.91 6.77
CA TRP A 62 -8.05 -0.03 7.93
C TRP A 62 -6.63 0.05 8.48
N VAL A 63 -6.11 1.26 8.62
CA VAL A 63 -4.79 1.54 9.20
C VAL A 63 -4.98 2.25 10.53
N ARG A 64 -4.34 1.75 11.59
CA ARG A 64 -4.31 2.41 12.90
C ARG A 64 -2.94 2.27 13.56
N LEU A 65 -2.58 3.25 14.37
CA LEU A 65 -1.48 3.16 15.31
C LEU A 65 -2.00 2.67 16.67
N GLN A 66 -1.30 1.71 17.26
CA GLN A 66 -1.54 1.24 18.62
C GLN A 66 -0.19 1.17 19.35
N GLY A 67 0.11 2.21 20.14
CA GLY A 67 1.44 2.36 20.74
C GLY A 67 2.51 2.44 19.66
N GLU A 68 3.45 1.50 19.65
CA GLU A 68 4.52 1.41 18.64
C GLU A 68 4.20 0.44 17.50
N THR A 69 2.95 0.00 17.37
CA THR A 69 2.52 -0.96 16.35
C THR A 69 1.54 -0.34 15.36
N VAL A 70 1.87 -0.38 14.07
CA VAL A 70 0.95 -0.06 12.99
C VAL A 70 0.19 -1.33 12.61
N ILE A 71 -1.14 -1.24 12.59
CA ILE A 71 -2.02 -2.37 12.30
C ILE A 71 -2.77 -2.08 11.01
N TRP A 72 -2.67 -2.99 10.05
CA TRP A 72 -3.56 -3.04 8.89
C TRP A 72 -4.57 -4.17 9.08
N SER A 73 -5.85 -3.87 8.94
CA SER A 73 -6.95 -4.84 9.09
C SER A 73 -7.91 -4.77 7.91
N ASP A 74 -8.81 -5.75 7.81
CA ASP A 74 -9.76 -5.93 6.69
C ASP A 74 -9.07 -6.35 5.38
N LEU A 75 -7.96 -7.10 5.49
CA LEU A 75 -7.14 -7.52 4.35
C LEU A 75 -7.76 -8.69 3.56
N MET A 76 -8.28 -9.69 4.29
CA MET A 76 -9.05 -10.82 3.78
C MET A 76 -8.43 -11.57 2.58
N TYR A 77 -7.10 -11.67 2.49
CA TYR A 77 -6.41 -12.37 1.39
C TYR A 77 -5.73 -13.68 1.85
N PRO A 78 -5.56 -14.67 0.96
CA PRO A 78 -4.89 -15.92 1.32
C PRO A 78 -3.37 -15.76 1.47
N GLY A 79 -2.87 -16.13 2.66
CA GLY A 79 -1.46 -16.24 2.99
C GLY A 79 -0.76 -17.41 2.29
N LEU A 80 0.56 -17.52 2.48
CA LEU A 80 1.37 -18.59 1.86
C LEU A 80 0.98 -20.00 2.33
N ASP A 81 0.48 -20.12 3.55
CA ASP A 81 0.00 -21.37 4.16
C ASP A 81 -1.47 -21.68 3.82
N GLY A 82 -2.10 -20.86 2.97
CA GLY A 82 -3.51 -20.97 2.61
C GLY A 82 -4.48 -20.45 3.67
N ARG A 83 -3.99 -19.93 4.81
CA ARG A 83 -4.86 -19.28 5.80
C ARG A 83 -5.18 -17.86 5.37
N VAL A 84 -6.37 -17.40 5.71
CA VAL A 84 -6.77 -16.02 5.44
C VAL A 84 -6.02 -15.08 6.38
N ILE A 85 -5.37 -14.08 5.81
CA ILE A 85 -4.74 -12.99 6.54
C ILE A 85 -5.78 -11.88 6.69
N GLU A 86 -6.25 -11.68 7.92
CA GLU A 86 -7.23 -10.64 8.25
C GLU A 86 -6.55 -9.34 8.69
N GLU A 87 -5.39 -9.48 9.34
CA GLU A 87 -4.64 -8.41 9.97
C GLU A 87 -3.13 -8.66 9.86
N VAL A 88 -2.37 -7.58 9.67
CA VAL A 88 -0.90 -7.57 9.72
C VAL A 88 -0.44 -6.44 10.62
N ARG A 89 0.72 -6.63 11.26
CA ARG A 89 1.26 -5.73 12.28
C ARG A 89 2.70 -5.38 11.95
N PHE A 90 3.03 -4.11 12.07
CA PHE A 90 4.36 -3.58 11.79
C PHE A 90 4.87 -2.79 12.99
N HIS A 91 6.16 -2.87 13.27
CA HIS A 91 6.80 -1.94 14.19
C HIS A 91 6.83 -0.54 13.56
N LEU A 92 6.45 0.49 14.33
CA LEU A 92 6.27 1.87 13.84
C LEU A 92 7.52 2.39 13.12
N GLU A 93 8.69 2.22 13.71
CA GLU A 93 9.96 2.71 13.14
C GLU A 93 10.26 2.06 11.79
N GLN A 94 10.06 0.74 11.66
CA GLN A 94 10.28 0.02 10.41
C GLN A 94 9.27 0.43 9.35
N TYR A 95 8.01 0.58 9.75
CA TYR A 95 6.93 1.01 8.86
C TYR A 95 7.19 2.40 8.29
N LEU A 96 7.49 3.38 9.13
CA LEU A 96 7.78 4.75 8.70
C LEU A 96 9.04 4.80 7.82
N GLY A 97 10.10 4.08 8.21
CA GLY A 97 11.33 3.99 7.42
C GLY A 97 11.08 3.48 5.99
N GLU A 98 10.25 2.44 5.85
CA GLU A 98 9.89 1.92 4.52
C GLU A 98 8.99 2.87 3.72
N VAL A 99 8.00 3.51 4.36
CA VAL A 99 7.15 4.52 3.70
C VAL A 99 8.00 5.66 3.15
N GLU A 100 8.93 6.18 3.95
CA GLU A 100 9.83 7.27 3.56
C GLU A 100 10.79 6.86 2.45
N ARG A 101 11.40 5.67 2.56
CA ARG A 101 12.31 5.12 1.54
C ARG A 101 11.62 4.96 0.19
N VAL A 102 10.43 4.37 0.17
CA VAL A 102 9.67 4.16 -1.07
C VAL A 102 9.21 5.49 -1.65
N TYR A 103 8.73 6.42 -0.82
CA TYR A 103 8.32 7.75 -1.29
C TYR A 103 9.49 8.54 -1.87
N ALA A 104 10.67 8.49 -1.26
CA ALA A 104 11.88 9.11 -1.80
C ALA A 104 12.27 8.51 -3.17
N ALA A 105 12.29 7.18 -3.29
CA ALA A 105 12.59 6.52 -4.56
C ALA A 105 11.58 6.87 -5.68
N LEU A 106 10.31 7.11 -5.33
CA LEU A 106 9.27 7.55 -6.27
C LEU A 106 9.43 9.01 -6.72
N LYS A 107 9.99 9.87 -5.85
CA LYS A 107 10.35 11.25 -6.18
C LYS A 107 11.56 11.30 -7.09
N ASP A 108 12.59 10.52 -6.82
CA ASP A 108 13.82 10.50 -7.64
C ASP A 108 13.56 10.03 -9.07
N GLN A 109 12.66 9.06 -9.26
CA GLN A 109 12.21 8.63 -10.59
C GLN A 109 11.46 9.72 -11.40
N LEU A 110 11.02 10.80 -10.75
CA LEU A 110 10.39 11.95 -11.43
C LEU A 110 11.43 12.97 -11.93
N VAL A 111 12.64 12.95 -11.35
CA VAL A 111 13.75 13.81 -11.76
C VAL A 111 14.48 13.12 -12.91
N ILE A 112 13.89 13.15 -14.11
CA ILE A 112 14.62 12.80 -15.33
C ILE A 112 15.77 13.82 -15.48
N PRO A 113 17.06 13.41 -15.52
CA PRO A 113 18.15 14.34 -15.82
C PRO A 113 17.93 14.92 -17.23
N PRO A 114 18.21 16.22 -17.48
CA PRO A 114 18.06 16.78 -18.82
C PRO A 114 18.88 15.94 -19.80
N SER A 115 18.22 15.44 -20.84
CA SER A 115 18.91 14.80 -21.96
C SER A 115 19.87 15.82 -22.55
N GLU A 116 21.17 15.57 -22.44
CA GLU A 116 22.19 16.40 -23.10
C GLU A 116 21.90 16.43 -24.61
N PRO A 117 21.76 17.61 -25.24
CA PRO A 117 21.72 17.68 -26.68
C PRO A 117 23.15 17.42 -27.20
N GLY A 118 23.26 16.40 -28.06
CA GLY A 118 24.48 16.13 -28.84
C GLY A 118 24.73 17.16 -29.93
#